data_AF-A0A0L7LG76-F1
#
_entry.id   AF-A0A0L7LG76-F1
#
_cell.length_a   1.000
_cell.length_b   1.000
_cell.length_c   1.000
_cell.angle_alpha   90.00
_cell.angle_beta   90.00
_cell.angle_gamma   90.00
#
_symmetry.space_group_name_H-M   'P 1'
#
loop_
_entity.id
_entity.type
_entity.pdbx_description
1 polymer ?
#
loop_
_entity_poly.entity_id
_entity_poly.type
_entity_poly.pdbx_seq_one_letter_code
_entity_poly.pdbx_strand_id
1 'polypeptide(L)' 'FINGTRLDDRIIRCDWDAGFIEGRQYGRGKTGGQVRDEYRTDYDGGRGGYGKIIAQKIVPNTMER' A
#
# COMPACT_ATOMS: atom_id res chain seq x y z
N PHE A 1 -19.57 8.77 14.21
CA PHE A 1 -18.34 7.96 14.21
C PHE A 1 -17.61 8.17 12.90
N ILE A 2 -16.27 8.22 12.90
CA ILE A 2 -15.45 8.53 11.71
C ILE A 2 -15.07 7.26 10.92
N ASN A 3 -14.99 6.10 11.59
CA ASN A 3 -14.74 4.82 10.92
C ASN A 3 -15.84 4.51 9.89
N GLY A 4 -15.46 4.11 8.68
CA GLY A 4 -16.41 3.79 7.60
C GLY A 4 -16.96 4.99 6.83
N THR A 5 -16.57 6.23 7.16
CA THR A 5 -16.90 7.41 6.35
C THR A 5 -15.95 7.52 5.16
N ARG A 6 -16.22 8.49 4.26
CA ARG A 6 -15.40 8.78 3.08
C ARG A 6 -14.38 9.88 3.38
N LEU A 7 -13.15 9.69 2.90
CA LEU A 7 -12.10 10.70 2.80
C LEU A 7 -11.45 10.55 1.42
N ASP A 8 -11.38 11.64 0.64
CA ASP A 8 -10.93 11.64 -0.77
C ASP A 8 -11.57 10.52 -1.60
N ASP A 9 -12.90 10.35 -1.46
CA ASP A 9 -13.69 9.29 -2.10
C ASP A 9 -13.35 7.84 -1.73
N ARG A 10 -12.54 7.64 -0.68
CA ARG A 10 -12.16 6.32 -0.17
C ARG A 10 -12.82 6.06 1.17
N ILE A 11 -13.33 4.84 1.35
CA ILE A 11 -13.80 4.40 2.67
C ILE A 11 -12.59 4.17 3.57
N ILE A 12 -12.52 4.91 4.68
CA ILE A 12 -11.43 4.78 5.66
C ILE A 12 -11.78 3.78 6.75
N ARG A 13 -10.75 3.12 7.28
CA ARG A 13 -10.84 2.22 8.43
C ARG A 13 -9.98 2.74 9.56
N CYS A 14 -10.57 2.90 10.73
CA CYS A 14 -9.86 3.27 11.97
C CYS A 14 -9.90 2.11 12.96
N ASP A 15 -8.81 1.94 13.71
CA ASP A 15 -8.62 0.90 14.72
C ASP A 15 -7.91 1.47 15.94
N TRP A 16 -8.05 0.78 17.07
CA TRP A 16 -7.25 1.06 18.27
C TRP A 16 -5.80 0.65 18.07
N ASP A 17 -4.89 1.49 18.55
CA ASP A 17 -3.45 1.28 18.47
C ASP A 17 -2.79 1.47 19.83
N ALA A 18 -1.67 0.79 20.07
CA ALA A 18 -0.96 0.86 21.35
C ALA A 18 -0.20 2.18 21.60
N GLY A 19 -0.14 3.08 20.60
CA GLY A 19 0.50 4.39 20.71
C GLY A 19 1.72 4.56 19.81
N PHE A 20 2.09 5.81 19.53
CA PHE A 20 3.19 6.12 18.60
C PHE A 20 4.56 5.81 19.21
N ILE A 21 5.46 5.26 18.38
CA ILE A 21 6.88 5.05 18.68
C ILE A 21 7.65 5.28 17.37
N GLU A 22 8.87 5.81 17.44
CA GLU A 22 9.71 5.99 16.26
C GLU A 22 9.93 4.66 15.50
N GLY A 23 9.87 4.74 14.17
CA GLY A 23 9.91 3.61 13.27
C GLY A 23 8.52 3.08 12.88
N ARG A 24 7.47 3.33 13.68
CA ARG A 24 6.11 2.87 13.36
C ARG A 24 5.47 3.62 12.20
N GLN A 25 5.97 4.82 11.87
CA GLN A 25 5.54 5.63 10.73
C GLN A 25 5.91 5.00 9.38
N TYR A 26 6.91 4.12 9.33
CA TYR A 26 7.36 3.50 8.09
C TYR A 26 6.55 2.23 7.77
N GLY A 27 6.26 2.04 6.49
CA GLY A 27 5.69 0.81 5.98
C GLY A 27 6.63 -0.37 6.22
N ARG A 28 6.06 -1.54 6.54
CA ARG A 28 6.81 -2.76 6.86
C ARG A 28 6.89 -3.75 5.69
N GLY A 29 6.46 -3.34 4.49
CA GLY A 29 6.63 -4.10 3.27
C GLY A 29 8.11 -4.18 2.88
N LYS A 30 8.51 -5.26 2.21
CA LYS A 30 9.89 -5.47 1.71
C LYS A 30 10.35 -4.35 0.79
N THR A 31 9.42 -3.70 0.11
CA THR A 31 9.64 -2.57 -0.81
C THR A 31 9.55 -1.19 -0.13
N GLY A 32 9.39 -1.14 1.20
CA GLY A 32 9.25 0.09 2.00
C GLY A 32 7.81 0.60 2.16
N GLY A 33 6.86 0.10 1.37
CA GLY A 33 5.44 0.44 1.48
C GLY A 33 4.70 -0.35 2.57
N GLN A 34 3.36 -0.29 2.56
CA GLN A 34 2.57 -1.16 3.43
C GLN A 34 2.63 -2.62 2.95
N VAL A 35 2.68 -3.57 3.87
CA VAL A 35 2.69 -5.02 3.57
C VAL A 35 1.47 -5.42 2.72
N ARG A 36 0.31 -4.82 2.99
CA ARG A 36 -0.93 -5.09 2.25
C ARG A 36 -0.82 -4.73 0.76
N ASP A 37 -0.11 -3.65 0.44
CA ASP A 37 -0.01 -3.17 -0.94
C ASP A 37 0.93 -4.06 -1.78
N GLU A 38 1.73 -4.93 -1.17
CA GLU A 38 2.64 -5.83 -1.92
C GLU A 38 1.90 -6.97 -2.62
N TYR A 39 0.89 -7.54 -1.94
CA TYR A 39 0.14 -8.72 -2.40
C TYR A 39 -1.14 -8.37 -3.18
N ARG A 40 -1.44 -7.09 -3.33
CA ARG A 40 -2.67 -6.65 -3.99
C ARG A 40 -2.66 -6.98 -5.48
N THR A 41 -3.80 -7.46 -5.99
CA THR A 41 -3.96 -7.84 -7.40
C THR A 41 -4.59 -6.77 -8.28
N ASP A 42 -5.44 -5.92 -7.71
CA ASP A 42 -6.12 -4.83 -8.39
C ASP A 42 -5.23 -3.60 -8.61
N TYR A 43 -5.57 -2.84 -9.65
CA TYR A 43 -4.99 -1.53 -9.95
C TYR A 43 -5.73 -0.44 -9.18
N ASP A 44 -4.98 0.42 -8.48
CA ASP A 44 -5.51 1.59 -7.78
C ASP A 44 -4.51 2.74 -7.89
N GLY A 45 -4.86 3.73 -8.71
CA GLY A 45 -4.03 4.91 -8.96
C GLY A 45 -3.70 5.70 -7.71
N GLY A 46 -4.61 5.77 -6.73
CA GLY A 46 -4.39 6.46 -5.45
C GLY A 46 -3.42 5.73 -4.50
N ARG A 47 -2.95 4.55 -4.89
CA ARG A 47 -1.91 3.78 -4.17
C ARG A 47 -0.70 3.43 -5.07
N GLY A 48 -0.50 4.18 -6.16
CA GLY A 48 0.65 3.97 -7.05
C GLY A 48 0.51 2.81 -8.03
N GLY A 49 -0.72 2.37 -8.33
CA GLY A 49 -1.04 1.39 -9.37
C GLY A 49 -1.16 -0.04 -8.85
N TYR A 50 -0.59 -1.01 -9.57
CA TYR A 50 -0.60 -2.43 -9.20
C TYR A 50 0.23 -2.70 -7.94
N GLY A 51 -0.14 -3.75 -7.20
CA GLY A 51 0.67 -4.23 -6.09
C GLY A 51 2.09 -4.60 -6.54
N LYS A 52 3.07 -4.39 -5.66
CA LYS A 52 4.50 -4.41 -6.05
C LYS A 52 4.96 -5.73 -6.66
N ILE A 53 4.44 -6.86 -6.17
CA ILE A 53 4.77 -8.18 -6.71
C ILE A 53 4.28 -8.32 -8.16
N ILE A 54 3.11 -7.78 -8.46
CA ILE A 54 2.53 -7.85 -9.81
C ILE A 54 3.19 -6.83 -10.72
N ALA A 55 3.42 -5.62 -10.23
CA ALA A 55 4.14 -4.60 -10.98
C ALA A 55 5.49 -5.15 -11.46
N GLN A 56 6.28 -5.78 -10.57
CA GLN A 56 7.56 -6.42 -10.92
C GLN A 56 7.44 -7.52 -11.97
N LYS A 57 6.34 -8.29 -11.99
CA LYS A 57 6.10 -9.32 -13.01
C LYS A 57 5.67 -8.74 -14.36
N ILE A 58 5.00 -7.57 -14.35
CA ILE A 58 4.52 -6.90 -15.56
C ILE A 58 5.62 -6.08 -16.22
N VAL A 59 6.60 -5.55 -15.46
CA VAL A 59 7.72 -4.82 -16.07
C VAL A 59 8.52 -5.80 -16.94
N PRO A 60 8.60 -5.62 -18.27
CA PRO A 60 9.47 -6.42 -19.09
C PRO A 60 10.92 -6.19 -18.63
N ASN A 61 11.73 -7.24 -18.63
CA ASN A 61 13.13 -7.18 -18.24
C ASN A 61 13.90 -6.32 -19.26
N THR A 62 13.89 -5.00 -19.10
CA THR A 62 14.56 -4.03 -20.00
C THR A 62 16.08 -4.01 -19.81
N MET A 63 16.65 -5.00 -19.11
CA MET A 63 18.09 -5.13 -18.81
C MET A 63 18.83 -6.04 -19.80
N GLU A 64 18.19 -6.53 -20.87
CA GLU A 64 18.88 -7.22 -21.98
C GLU A 64 19.01 -6.28 -23.20
N ARG A 65 19.95 -5.34 -23.12
CA ARG A 65 20.61 -4.73 -24.30
C ARG A 65 22.07 -4.49 -24.00
#